data_AF-A0A7J7UG10-F1
#
_entry.id   AF-A0A7J7UG10-F1
#
_cell.length_a   1.000
_cell.length_b   1.000
_cell.length_c   1.000
_cell.angle_alpha   90.00
_cell.angle_beta   90.00
_cell.angle_gamma   90.00
#
_symmetry.space_group_name_H-M   'P 1'
#
loop_
_entity.id
_entity.type
_entity.pdbx_description
1 polymer ?
#
loop_
_entity_poly.entity_id
_entity_poly.type
_entity_poly.pdbx_seq_one_letter_code
_entity_poly.pdbx_strand_id
1 'polypeptide(L)'
;MASRTGPARAALLLLCWMGALLSVHTAPVPDGDLKEIIIELRASSERLLESCKEAGLPKSTLHQLRPFASACRPPHYINSSAVLPYFRAVKRHPCLCENHMDIDDIIQQLEKPLFPRGPEANVSAPDNSLECKKFSWAVVEAFSTCVKSL
;
A
#
# COMPACT_ATOMS: atom_id res chain seq x y z
N MET A 1 -28.09 16.40 57.67
CA MET A 1 -27.89 16.19 56.21
C MET A 1 -26.39 16.17 55.93
N ALA A 2 -25.83 15.04 55.49
CA ALA A 2 -24.60 14.98 54.69
C ALA A 2 -24.31 13.51 54.35
N SER A 3 -24.89 13.03 53.25
CA SER A 3 -24.48 11.76 52.63
C SER A 3 -23.15 12.00 51.93
N ARG A 4 -22.09 11.32 52.37
CA ARG A 4 -20.78 11.37 51.71
C ARG A 4 -20.84 10.52 50.44
N THR A 5 -21.09 11.19 49.32
CA THR A 5 -20.95 10.61 47.98
C THR A 5 -19.46 10.33 47.72
N GLY A 6 -19.07 9.06 47.82
CA GLY A 6 -17.68 8.63 47.61
C GLY A 6 -17.15 8.84 46.18
N PRO A 7 -15.84 8.63 45.95
CA PRO A 7 -15.11 8.97 44.72
C PRO A 7 -15.45 8.05 43.52
N ALA A 8 -16.55 7.30 43.58
CA ALA A 8 -16.99 6.37 42.55
C ALA A 8 -17.29 7.05 41.20
N ARG A 9 -17.77 8.31 41.23
CA ARG A 9 -18.04 9.09 40.00
C ARG A 9 -16.77 9.40 39.20
N ALA A 10 -15.65 9.66 39.87
CA ALA A 10 -14.39 9.96 39.19
C ALA A 10 -13.77 8.70 38.55
N ALA A 11 -13.87 7.56 39.24
CA ALA A 11 -13.41 6.27 38.70
C ALA A 11 -14.21 5.81 37.47
N LEU A 12 -15.53 6.03 37.47
CA LEU A 12 -16.40 5.73 36.32
C LEU A 12 -16.12 6.64 35.12
N LEU A 13 -15.78 7.91 35.35
CA LEU A 13 -15.37 8.83 34.28
C LEU A 13 -14.06 8.38 33.63
N LEU A 14 -13.06 7.97 34.41
CA LEU A 14 -11.80 7.44 33.88
C LEU A 14 -12.00 6.15 33.07
N LEU A 15 -12.88 5.25 33.51
CA LEU A 15 -13.21 4.03 32.76
C LEU A 15 -13.91 4.33 31.42
N CYS A 16 -14.79 5.34 31.39
CA CYS A 16 -15.51 5.73 30.18
C CYS A 16 -14.57 6.29 29.08
N TRP A 17 -13.55 7.05 29.48
CA TRP A 17 -12.59 7.64 28.54
C TRP A 17 -11.63 6.60 27.95
N MET A 18 -11.23 5.59 28.74
CA MET A 18 -10.42 4.47 28.26
C MET A 18 -11.21 3.56 27.30
N GLY A 19 -12.51 3.34 27.57
CA GLY A 19 -13.39 2.58 26.67
C GLY A 19 -13.64 3.26 25.33
N ALA A 20 -13.75 4.60 25.32
CA ALA A 20 -13.88 5.37 24.09
C ALA A 20 -12.58 5.35 23.25
N LEU A 21 -11.40 5.38 23.87
CA LEU A 21 -10.11 5.31 23.17
C LEU A 21 -9.85 3.95 22.50
N LEU A 22 -10.32 2.85 23.10
CA LEU A 22 -10.18 1.51 22.51
C LEU A 22 -11.17 1.23 21.37
N SER A 23 -12.29 1.95 21.30
CA SER A 23 -13.36 1.72 20.31
C SER A 23 -13.08 2.31 18.92
N VAL A 24 -12.13 3.25 18.80
CA VAL A 24 -11.86 3.95 17.53
C VAL A 24 -11.13 3.05 16.50
N HIS A 25 -10.54 1.93 16.92
CA HIS A 25 -9.72 1.09 16.06
C HIS A 25 -10.44 -0.14 15.47
N THR A 26 -11.75 -0.29 15.68
CA THR A 26 -12.50 -1.49 15.25
C THR A 26 -13.76 -1.18 14.44
N ALA A 27 -13.86 -0.01 13.80
CA ALA A 27 -14.89 0.19 12.80
C ALA A 27 -14.61 -0.76 11.62
N PRO A 28 -15.51 -1.69 11.27
CA PRO A 28 -15.36 -2.50 10.08
C PRO A 28 -15.32 -1.56 8.89
N VAL A 29 -14.27 -1.68 8.09
CA VAL A 29 -14.21 -1.05 6.78
C VAL A 29 -15.42 -1.50 5.97
N PRO A 30 -16.16 -0.59 5.30
CA PRO A 30 -17.19 -1.00 4.36
C PRO A 30 -16.54 -1.85 3.27
N ASP A 31 -16.91 -3.13 3.20
CA ASP A 31 -16.37 -4.12 2.25
C ASP A 31 -16.46 -3.65 0.77
N GLY A 32 -17.39 -2.75 0.47
CA GLY A 32 -17.53 -2.10 -0.85
C GLY A 32 -16.34 -1.24 -1.25
N ASP A 33 -15.75 -0.49 -0.31
CA ASP A 33 -14.68 0.48 -0.60
C ASP A 33 -13.38 -0.23 -0.98
N LEU A 34 -13.07 -1.35 -0.30
CA LEU A 34 -11.88 -2.14 -0.59
C LEU A 34 -11.97 -2.81 -1.97
N LYS A 35 -13.14 -3.31 -2.35
CA LYS A 35 -13.38 -3.93 -3.65
C LYS A 35 -13.20 -2.93 -4.79
N GLU A 36 -13.71 -1.71 -4.62
CA GLU A 36 -13.54 -0.63 -5.61
C GLU A 36 -12.06 -0.26 -5.78
N ILE A 37 -11.32 -0.15 -4.68
CA ILE A 37 -9.87 0.11 -4.71
C ILE A 37 -9.11 -0.99 -5.44
N ILE A 38 -9.45 -2.26 -5.22
CA ILE A 38 -8.81 -3.38 -5.92
C ILE A 38 -9.07 -3.29 -7.44
N ILE A 39 -10.28 -2.91 -7.85
CA ILE A 39 -10.63 -2.70 -9.26
C ILE A 39 -9.80 -1.57 -9.87
N GLU A 40 -9.70 -0.43 -9.19
CA GLU A 40 -8.90 0.72 -9.62
C GLU A 40 -7.41 0.38 -9.71
N LEU A 41 -6.87 -0.29 -8.68
CA LEU A 41 -5.50 -0.79 -8.69
C LEU A 41 -5.24 -1.76 -9.84
N ARG A 42 -6.20 -2.63 -10.17
CA ARG A 42 -6.08 -3.56 -11.29
C ARG A 42 -5.97 -2.79 -12.60
N ALA A 43 -6.91 -1.88 -12.85
CA ALA A 43 -6.93 -1.06 -14.06
C ALA A 43 -5.66 -0.22 -14.24
N SER A 44 -5.19 0.48 -13.20
CA SER A 44 -3.96 1.27 -13.28
C SER A 44 -2.71 0.40 -13.40
N SER A 45 -2.65 -0.76 -12.73
CA SER A 45 -1.52 -1.69 -12.88
C SER A 45 -1.40 -2.27 -14.29
N GLU A 46 -2.53 -2.55 -14.95
CA GLU A 46 -2.55 -3.08 -16.32
C GLU A 46 -2.13 -2.03 -17.33
N ARG A 47 -2.69 -0.81 -17.24
CA ARG A 47 -2.30 0.32 -18.10
C ARG A 47 -0.81 0.65 -17.96
N LEU A 48 -0.30 0.67 -16.73
CA LEU A 48 1.10 0.91 -16.46
C LEU A 48 2.00 -0.20 -17.03
N LEU A 49 1.61 -1.47 -16.87
CA LEU A 49 2.37 -2.60 -17.40
C LEU A 49 2.44 -2.59 -18.93
N GLU A 50 1.34 -2.27 -19.62
CA GLU A 50 1.32 -2.14 -21.08
C GLU A 50 2.19 -0.97 -21.56
N SER A 51 2.08 0.21 -20.93
CA SER A 51 2.97 1.35 -21.23
C SER A 51 4.44 0.98 -21.11
N CYS A 52 4.80 0.15 -20.12
CA CYS A 52 6.17 -0.32 -19.96
C CYS A 52 6.61 -1.37 -20.98
N LYS A 53 5.70 -2.17 -21.52
CA LYS A 53 5.99 -3.07 -22.64
C LYS A 53 6.25 -2.28 -23.91
N GLU A 54 5.41 -1.28 -24.19
CA GLU A 54 5.54 -0.39 -25.34
C GLU A 54 6.87 0.38 -25.32
N ALA A 55 7.29 0.84 -24.13
CA ALA A 55 8.58 1.48 -23.92
C ALA A 55 9.80 0.54 -24.04
N GLY A 56 9.58 -0.76 -24.26
CA GLY A 56 10.64 -1.74 -24.47
C GLY A 56 11.51 -1.99 -23.23
N LEU A 57 10.96 -1.88 -22.03
CA LEU A 57 11.74 -2.09 -20.81
C LEU A 57 12.28 -3.53 -20.75
N PRO A 58 13.58 -3.73 -20.44
CA PRO A 58 14.16 -5.05 -20.36
C PRO A 58 13.53 -5.82 -19.20
N LYS A 59 13.05 -7.03 -19.48
CA LYS A 59 12.58 -7.96 -18.44
C LYS A 59 13.68 -8.17 -17.41
N SER A 60 13.29 -8.11 -16.15
CA SER A 60 14.18 -8.27 -15.01
C SER A 60 13.91 -9.60 -14.30
N THR A 61 14.91 -10.09 -13.57
CA THR A 61 14.74 -11.27 -12.73
C THR A 61 14.11 -10.87 -11.40
N LEU A 62 12.92 -11.40 -11.13
CA LEU A 62 12.13 -11.18 -9.92
C LEU A 62 12.87 -11.51 -8.60
N HIS A 63 13.99 -12.23 -8.67
CA HIS A 63 14.80 -12.60 -7.51
C HIS A 63 15.32 -11.39 -6.71
N GLN A 64 15.49 -10.22 -7.33
CA GLN A 64 15.88 -8.98 -6.64
C GLN A 64 14.73 -8.34 -5.84
N LEU A 65 13.49 -8.77 -6.07
CA LEU A 65 12.27 -8.22 -5.44
C LEU A 65 11.59 -9.19 -4.46
N ARG A 66 12.33 -10.14 -3.87
CA ARG A 66 11.74 -11.06 -2.86
C ARG A 66 10.93 -10.37 -1.75
N PRO A 67 11.38 -9.25 -1.16
CA PRO A 67 10.58 -8.57 -0.14
C PRO A 67 9.25 -8.05 -0.70
N PHE A 68 9.26 -7.48 -1.90
CA PHE A 68 8.06 -7.03 -2.61
C PHE A 68 7.09 -8.19 -2.90
N ALA A 69 7.59 -9.29 -3.45
CA ALA A 69 6.78 -10.47 -3.76
C ALA A 69 6.15 -11.08 -2.49
N SER A 70 6.83 -10.99 -1.34
CA SER A 70 6.27 -11.42 -0.06
C SER A 70 5.21 -10.47 0.50
N ALA A 71 5.35 -9.16 0.25
CA ALA A 71 4.39 -8.13 0.63
C ALA A 71 3.12 -8.15 -0.22
N CYS A 72 3.19 -8.77 -1.39
CA CYS A 72 2.11 -8.90 -2.34
C CYS A 72 1.82 -10.38 -2.60
N ARG A 73 1.24 -11.06 -1.59
CA ARG A 73 1.02 -12.50 -1.62
C ARG A 73 -0.48 -12.84 -1.79
N PRO A 74 -0.87 -13.44 -2.92
CA PRO A 74 -2.20 -14.03 -3.04
C PRO A 74 -2.44 -15.12 -1.99
N PRO A 75 -3.70 -15.35 -1.57
CA PRO A 75 -4.92 -14.63 -1.96
C PRO A 75 -5.35 -13.52 -0.99
N HIS A 76 -4.53 -13.12 -0.02
CA HIS A 76 -5.10 -12.58 1.22
C HIS A 76 -5.01 -11.08 1.46
N TYR A 77 -4.03 -10.33 0.91
CA TYR A 77 -4.03 -8.86 0.99
C TYR A 77 -2.77 -8.26 0.32
N ILE A 78 -2.85 -6.96 0.01
CA ILE A 78 -1.69 -6.12 -0.30
C ILE A 78 -1.18 -5.48 1.00
N ASN A 79 0.08 -5.71 1.36
CA ASN A 79 0.72 -4.93 2.41
C ASN A 79 1.17 -3.58 1.83
N SER A 80 0.30 -2.57 1.88
CA SER A 80 0.61 -1.27 1.28
C SER A 80 1.85 -0.62 1.89
N SER A 81 2.10 -0.78 3.20
CA SER A 81 3.30 -0.23 3.86
C SER A 81 4.62 -0.76 3.30
N ALA A 82 4.60 -1.99 2.78
CA ALA A 82 5.76 -2.61 2.16
C ALA A 82 5.82 -2.39 0.63
N VAL A 83 4.68 -2.16 -0.03
CA VAL A 83 4.59 -1.93 -1.49
C VAL A 83 4.81 -0.46 -1.87
N LEU A 84 4.25 0.47 -1.09
CA LEU A 84 4.27 1.91 -1.33
C LEU A 84 5.70 2.50 -1.50
N PRO A 85 6.71 2.10 -0.70
CA PRO A 85 8.07 2.59 -0.89
C PRO A 85 8.67 2.24 -2.25
N TYR A 86 8.28 1.11 -2.85
CA TYR A 86 8.73 0.72 -4.20
C TYR A 86 8.12 1.62 -5.26
N PHE A 87 6.82 1.91 -5.20
CA PHE A 87 6.18 2.83 -6.14
C PHE A 87 6.69 4.27 -5.99
N ARG A 88 7.00 4.70 -4.76
CA ARG A 88 7.68 5.99 -4.54
C ARG A 88 9.08 6.01 -5.12
N ALA A 89 9.84 4.92 -5.03
CA ALA A 89 11.16 4.80 -5.65
C ALA A 89 11.03 4.87 -7.18
N VAL A 90 10.12 4.10 -7.76
CA VAL A 90 9.72 4.13 -9.17
C VAL A 90 9.40 5.57 -9.61
N LYS A 91 8.46 6.27 -8.95
CA LYS A 91 8.10 7.67 -9.26
C LYS A 91 9.28 8.64 -9.30
N ARG A 92 10.25 8.49 -8.39
CA ARG A 92 11.41 9.40 -8.28
C ARG A 92 12.38 9.28 -9.45
N HIS A 93 12.32 8.19 -10.22
CA HIS A 93 13.23 7.99 -11.32
C HIS A 93 12.55 8.20 -12.68
N PRO A 94 13.05 9.13 -13.51
CA PRO A 94 12.50 9.42 -14.84
C PRO A 94 12.82 8.33 -15.88
N CYS A 95 13.32 7.16 -15.46
CA CYS A 95 13.68 6.04 -16.34
C CYS A 95 12.45 5.26 -16.85
N LEU A 96 11.25 5.67 -16.40
CA LEU A 96 9.97 5.00 -16.58
C LEU A 96 9.22 5.41 -17.85
N CYS A 97 8.21 4.59 -18.09
CA CYS A 97 7.12 4.68 -19.04
C CYS A 97 6.37 6.01 -18.80
N GLU A 98 5.95 6.71 -19.85
CA GLU A 98 5.41 8.09 -19.78
C GLU A 98 4.14 8.22 -18.90
N ASN A 99 3.53 7.10 -18.49
CA ASN A 99 2.34 7.03 -17.65
C ASN A 99 2.62 7.29 -16.16
N HIS A 100 3.10 8.50 -15.85
CA HIS A 100 3.23 8.99 -14.48
C HIS A 100 1.88 9.04 -13.72
N MET A 101 0.77 9.24 -14.44
CA MET A 101 -0.57 9.28 -13.85
C MET A 101 -0.95 7.94 -13.21
N ASP A 102 -0.68 6.82 -13.87
CA ASP A 102 -1.03 5.49 -13.32
C ASP A 102 -0.18 5.15 -12.07
N ILE A 103 1.07 5.62 -12.02
CA ILE A 103 1.92 5.49 -10.84
C ILE A 103 1.33 6.30 -9.67
N ASP A 104 0.89 7.53 -9.95
CA ASP A 104 0.30 8.42 -8.96
C ASP A 104 -1.03 7.87 -8.43
N ASP A 105 -1.88 7.34 -9.31
CA ASP A 105 -3.10 6.64 -8.94
C ASP A 105 -2.78 5.47 -8.00
N ILE A 106 -1.83 4.60 -8.36
CA ILE A 106 -1.45 3.46 -7.51
C ILE A 106 -0.96 3.93 -6.13
N ILE A 107 -0.11 4.96 -6.07
CA ILE A 107 0.37 5.53 -4.80
C ILE A 107 -0.81 6.04 -3.96
N GLN A 108 -1.71 6.82 -4.57
CA GLN A 108 -2.85 7.40 -3.87
C GLN A 108 -3.79 6.32 -3.33
N GLN A 109 -4.03 5.25 -4.10
CA GLN A 109 -4.84 4.12 -3.66
C GLN A 109 -4.19 3.40 -2.47
N LEU A 110 -2.89 3.14 -2.53
CA LEU A 110 -2.14 2.46 -1.45
C LEU A 110 -2.02 3.29 -0.17
N GLU A 111 -2.14 4.63 -0.26
CA GLU A 111 -2.13 5.55 0.89
C GLU A 111 -3.48 5.64 1.63
N LYS A 112 -4.57 5.15 1.01
CA LYS A 112 -5.89 5.13 1.66
C LYS A 112 -5.83 4.37 2.99
N PRO A 113 -6.54 4.84 4.04
CA PRO A 113 -6.44 4.30 5.41
C PRO A 113 -6.97 2.87 5.58
N LEU A 114 -7.48 2.29 4.50
CA LEU A 114 -8.06 0.94 4.43
C LEU A 114 -6.99 -0.14 4.47
N PHE A 115 -5.73 0.22 4.18
CA PHE A 115 -4.59 -0.68 4.32
C PHE A 115 -3.93 -0.53 5.70
N PRO A 116 -3.57 -1.65 6.36
CA PRO A 116 -2.83 -1.61 7.61
C PRO A 116 -1.52 -0.83 7.47
N ARG A 117 -1.30 0.17 8.33
CA ARG A 117 -0.02 0.87 8.39
C ARG A 117 0.98 0.07 9.20
N GLY A 118 2.16 -0.13 8.61
CA GLY A 118 3.31 -0.78 9.23
C GLY A 118 4.58 0.07 9.02
N PRO A 119 5.72 -0.37 9.55
CA PRO A 119 7.00 0.27 9.24
C PRO A 119 7.26 0.19 7.74
N GLU A 120 7.56 1.33 7.12
CA GLU A 120 7.86 1.37 5.69
C GLU A 120 9.17 0.63 5.39
N ALA A 121 9.18 -0.11 4.29
CA ALA A 121 10.40 -0.72 3.79
C ALA A 121 11.38 0.36 3.30
N ASN A 122 12.65 0.25 3.69
CA ASN A 122 13.71 1.06 3.11
C ASN A 122 14.07 0.49 1.73
N VAL A 123 13.62 1.18 0.68
CA VAL A 123 13.87 0.80 -0.72
C VAL A 123 14.81 1.81 -1.36
N SER A 124 16.02 1.36 -1.69
CA SER A 124 16.94 2.08 -2.56
C SER A 124 16.75 1.58 -3.99
N ALA A 125 16.41 2.47 -4.92
CA ALA A 125 16.41 2.15 -6.32
C ALA A 125 17.83 2.26 -6.92
N PRO A 126 18.15 1.51 -7.99
CA PRO A 126 19.46 1.59 -8.64
C PRO A 126 19.67 2.94 -9.33
N ASP A 127 20.88 3.50 -9.18
CA ASP A 127 21.25 4.78 -9.82
C ASP A 127 21.54 4.65 -11.34
N ASN A 128 21.87 3.44 -11.80
CA ASN A 128 22.12 3.17 -13.22
C ASN A 128 20.79 3.13 -14.00
N SER A 129 20.70 3.88 -15.11
CA SER A 129 19.49 3.96 -15.94
C SER A 129 18.96 2.60 -16.42
N LEU A 130 19.85 1.65 -16.74
CA LEU A 130 19.45 0.31 -17.17
C LEU A 130 18.88 -0.52 -16.02
N GLU A 131 19.54 -0.49 -14.87
CA GLU A 131 19.09 -1.21 -13.66
C GLU A 131 17.83 -0.57 -13.08
N CYS A 132 17.68 0.76 -13.18
CA CYS A 132 16.47 1.49 -12.84
C CYS A 132 15.27 1.03 -13.68
N LYS A 133 15.46 0.85 -14.99
CA LYS A 133 14.43 0.31 -15.89
C LYS A 133 14.05 -1.12 -15.51
N LYS A 134 15.03 -1.98 -15.28
CA LYS A 134 14.81 -3.38 -14.83
C LYS A 134 14.08 -3.43 -13.49
N PHE A 135 14.48 -2.61 -12.54
CA PHE A 135 13.85 -2.50 -11.22
C PHE A 135 12.38 -2.08 -11.36
N SER A 136 12.13 -1.02 -12.11
CA SER A 136 10.78 -0.48 -12.32
C SER A 136 9.86 -1.49 -13.01
N TRP A 137 10.36 -2.15 -14.07
CA TRP A 137 9.65 -3.24 -14.73
C TRP A 137 9.28 -4.34 -13.74
N ALA A 138 10.24 -4.80 -12.94
CA ALA A 138 10.01 -5.88 -11.99
C ALA A 138 8.96 -5.52 -10.93
N VAL A 139 8.95 -4.27 -10.45
CA VAL A 139 7.95 -3.78 -9.49
C VAL A 139 6.56 -3.80 -10.10
N VAL A 140 6.41 -3.24 -11.30
CA VAL A 140 5.11 -3.15 -12.00
C VAL A 140 4.60 -4.55 -12.37
N GLU A 141 5.46 -5.43 -12.87
CA GLU A 141 5.12 -6.81 -13.22
C GLU A 141 4.65 -7.59 -11.98
N ALA A 142 5.44 -7.57 -10.90
CA ALA A 142 5.09 -8.25 -9.66
C ALA A 142 3.79 -7.70 -9.05
N PHE A 143 3.58 -6.39 -9.11
CA PHE A 143 2.36 -5.76 -8.61
C PHE A 143 1.14 -6.18 -9.43
N SER A 144 1.24 -6.13 -10.77
CA SER A 144 0.15 -6.54 -11.65
C SER A 144 -0.23 -8.00 -11.44
N THR A 145 0.75 -8.90 -11.27
CA THR A 145 0.50 -10.31 -10.92
C THR A 145 -0.25 -10.44 -9.59
N CYS A 146 0.19 -9.70 -8.58
CA CYS A 146 -0.45 -9.70 -7.26
C CYS A 146 -1.90 -9.22 -7.33
N VAL A 147 -2.18 -8.07 -7.93
CA VAL A 147 -3.54 -7.50 -7.99
C VAL A 147 -4.52 -8.33 -8.84
N LYS A 148 -4.02 -9.04 -9.87
CA LYS A 148 -4.82 -10.00 -10.66
C LYS A 148 -5.25 -11.22 -9.87
N SER A 149 -4.54 -11.55 -8.80
CA SER A 149 -4.79 -12.73 -7.97
C SER A 149 -5.62 -12.47 -6.72
N LEU A 150 -6.04 -11.22 -6.51
CA LEU A 150 -6.95 -10.77 -5.45
C LEU A 150 -8.41 -10.80 -5.90
#